data_AF-A0A7V2F046-F1
#
_entry.id   AF-A0A7V2F046-F1
#
_cell.length_a   1.000
_cell.length_b   1.000
_cell.length_c   1.000
_cell.angle_alpha   90.00
_cell.angle_beta   90.00
_cell.angle_gamma   90.00
#
_symmetry.space_group_name_H-M   'P 1'
#
loop_
_entity.id
_entity.type
_entity.pdbx_description
1 polymer ?
#
loop_
_entity_poly.entity_id
_entity_poly.type
_entity_poly.pdbx_seq_one_letter_code
_entity_poly.pdbx_strand_id
1 'polypeptide(L)' 'MPVEVGAVLEGKVSGITNFGAFIQLPEGKTGLVHIS' A
#
# COMPACT_ATOMS: atom_id res chain seq x y z
N MET A 1 -0.19 12.30 9.74
CA MET A 1 -1.43 12.03 10.50
C MET A 1 -1.51 10.52 10.73
N PRO A 2 -2.15 9.97 11.79
CA PRO A 2 -2.22 8.52 11.92
C PRO A 2 -3.08 7.96 10.77
N VAL A 3 -2.62 6.87 10.17
CA VAL A 3 -3.38 6.15 9.15
C VAL A 3 -4.53 5.47 9.87
N GLU A 4 -5.76 5.87 9.57
CA GLU A 4 -6.96 5.33 10.19
C GLU A 4 -7.36 4.02 9.50
N VAL A 5 -7.75 3.02 10.30
CA VAL A 5 -8.19 1.73 9.77
C VAL A 5 -9.51 1.93 9.02
N GLY A 6 -9.55 1.57 7.74
CA GLY A 6 -10.71 1.79 6.87
C GLY A 6 -10.66 3.09 6.07
N ALA A 7 -9.65 3.94 6.26
CA ALA A 7 -9.43 5.09 5.40
C ALA A 7 -9.00 4.64 4.00
N VAL A 8 -9.64 5.19 2.96
CA VAL A 8 -9.23 4.98 1.57
C VAL A 8 -8.10 5.96 1.26
N LEU A 9 -6.94 5.42 0.89
CA LEU A 9 -5.75 6.20 0.59
C LEU A 9 -5.32 5.91 -0.86
N GLU A 10 -4.92 6.96 -1.56
CA GLU A 10 -4.32 6.84 -2.88
C GLU A 10 -2.81 6.65 -2.74
N GLY A 11 -2.26 5.68 -3.45
CA GLY A 11 -0.83 5.38 -3.44
C GLY A 11 -0.36 4.89 -4.80
N LYS A 12 0.94 5.02 -5.05
CA LYS A 12 1.54 4.58 -6.31
C LYS A 12 2.03 3.15 -6.19
N VAL A 13 1.69 2.29 -7.14
CA VAL A 13 2.24 0.93 -7.17
C VAL A 13 3.74 1.00 -7.44
N SER A 14 4.55 0.53 -6.48
CA SER A 14 6.01 0.51 -6.57
C SER A 14 6.55 -0.80 -7.13
N GLY A 15 5.79 -1.89 -7.03
CA GLY A 15 6.22 -3.19 -7.52
C GLY A 15 5.13 -4.24 -7.39
N ILE A 16 5.10 -5.18 -8.32
CA ILE A 16 4.17 -6.30 -8.31
C ILE A 16 5.03 -7.57 -8.33
N THR A 17 4.78 -8.46 -7.38
CA THR A 17 5.44 -9.75 -7.25
C THR A 17 4.39 -10.87 -7.32
N ASN A 18 4.84 -12.10 -7.53
CA ASN A 18 3.96 -13.26 -7.60
C ASN A 18 3.22 -13.57 -6.28
N PHE A 19 3.55 -12.88 -5.18
CA PHE A 19 2.89 -13.01 -3.89
C PHE A 19 2.11 -11.76 -3.49
N GLY A 20 2.19 -10.65 -4.24
CA GLY A 20 1.52 -9.42 -3.82
C GLY A 20 1.86 -8.20 -4.65
N ALA A 21 1.26 -7.08 -4.28
CA ALA A 21 1.55 -5.76 -4.81
C ALA A 21 2.04 -4.84 -3.70
N PHE A 22 3.11 -4.10 -3.97
CA PHE A 22 3.64 -3.06 -3.11
C PHE A 22 3.10 -1.72 -3.55
N ILE A 23 2.46 -1.01 -2.63
CA ILE A 23 1.92 0.34 -2.83
C ILE A 23 2.68 1.31 -1.95
N GLN A 24 3.25 2.34 -2.56
CA GLN A 24 3.86 3.45 -1.89
C GLN A 24 2.77 4.45 -1.50
N LEU A 25 2.58 4.65 -0.20
CA LEU A 25 1.64 5.63 0.32
C LEU A 25 2.33 7.00 0.47
N PRO A 26 1.54 8.09 0.44
CA PRO A 26 1.97 9.39 0.93
C PRO A 26 2.49 9.25 2.37
N GLU A 27 3.39 10.13 2.79
CA GLU A 27 4.10 10.07 4.09
C GLU A 27 5.24 9.04 4.18
N GLY A 28 5.66 8.44 3.06
CA GLY A 28 6.82 7.53 3.03
C GLY A 28 6.55 6.13 3.60
N LYS A 29 5.27 5.75 3.72
CA LYS A 29 4.84 4.43 4.16
C LYS A 29 4.70 3.49 2.97
N THR A 30 4.88 2.19 3.22
CA THR A 30 4.71 1.14 2.19
C THR A 30 3.64 0.17 2.65
N GLY A 31 2.63 -0.02 1.80
CA GLY A 31 1.60 -1.04 1.94
C GLY A 31 1.94 -2.25 1.08
N LEU A 32 1.69 -3.44 1.61
CA LEU A 32 1.75 -4.69 0.86
C LEU A 32 0.34 -5.26 0.80
N VAL A 33 -0.13 -5.51 -0.42
CA VAL A 33 -1.36 -6.24 -0.69
C VAL A 33 -0.97 -7.64 -1.09
N HIS A 34 -1.24 -8.62 -0.23
CA HIS A 34 -0.98 -10.02 -0.54
C HIS A 34 -1.99 -10.51 -1.57
N ILE A 35 -1.56 -11.30 -2.56
CA ILE A 35 -2.52 -12.05 -3.37
C ILE A 35 -3.05 -13.18 -2.48
N SER A 36 -4.38 -13.36 -2.43
CA SER A 36 -5.09 -14.24 -1.48
C SER A 36 -4.50 -15.63 -1.31
#